data_AF-A0A3Q2GTA5-F1
#
_entry.id   AF-A0A3Q2GTA5-F1
#
_cell.length_a   1.000
_cell.length_b   1.000
_cell.length_c   1.000
_cell.angle_alpha   90.00
_cell.angle_beta   90.00
_cell.angle_gamma   90.00
#
_symmetry.space_group_name_H-M   'P 1'
#
loop_
_entity.id
_entity.type
_entity.pdbx_description
1 polymer ?
#
loop_
_entity_poly.entity_id
_entity_poly.type
_entity_poly.pdbx_seq_one_letter_code
_entity_poly.pdbx_strand_id
1 'polypeptide(L)'
;MAMTGSTPCSSMSNHTKERVTMTKVTLENFYSNLIAQHEEREMRQKKLEKVMEEEGLKDEEKRLRRSAHARKETEFLRLKRTRLGLEDFESLKVIGRGAFGEVRLVQKKDTGHVYAMKILRKADMLEKEQGT
;
A
#
# COMPACT_ATOMS: atom_id res chain seq x y z
N MET A 1 49.97 -17.18 -37.28
CA MET A 1 49.68 -16.44 -36.03
C MET A 1 48.22 -16.02 -36.08
N ALA A 2 47.35 -16.64 -35.30
CA ALA A 2 45.93 -16.29 -35.23
C ALA A 2 45.73 -15.27 -34.11
N MET A 3 45.27 -14.06 -34.46
CA MET A 3 44.96 -13.01 -33.51
C MET A 3 43.60 -13.31 -32.87
N THR A 4 43.60 -13.77 -31.63
CA THR A 4 42.39 -13.91 -30.81
C THR A 4 41.93 -12.51 -30.40
N GLY A 5 41.06 -11.90 -31.21
CA GLY A 5 40.36 -10.68 -30.82
C GLY A 5 39.38 -10.99 -29.68
N SER A 6 39.67 -10.50 -28.48
CA SER A 6 38.72 -10.46 -27.38
C SER A 6 37.54 -9.57 -27.78
N THR A 7 36.39 -10.18 -28.06
CA THR A 7 35.12 -9.44 -28.15
C THR A 7 34.92 -8.67 -26.84
N PRO A 8 34.76 -7.34 -26.85
CA PRO A 8 34.41 -6.61 -25.65
C PRO A 8 32.99 -7.03 -25.27
N CYS A 9 32.87 -7.68 -24.11
CA CYS A 9 31.58 -7.94 -23.48
C CYS A 9 30.83 -6.60 -23.41
N SER A 10 29.69 -6.51 -24.10
CA SER A 10 28.88 -5.30 -24.14
C SER A 10 28.42 -4.96 -22.72
N SER A 11 29.01 -3.92 -22.14
CA SER A 11 28.61 -3.37 -20.85
C SER A 11 27.11 -3.04 -20.91
N MET A 12 26.31 -3.74 -20.10
CA MET A 12 24.86 -3.55 -20.05
C MET A 12 24.50 -2.08 -19.79
N SER A 13 23.51 -1.56 -20.53
CA SER A 13 23.01 -0.20 -20.38
C SER A 13 22.51 0.09 -18.95
N ASN A 14 22.70 1.33 -18.50
CA ASN A 14 22.23 1.78 -17.18
C ASN A 14 20.71 1.60 -17.01
N HIS A 15 19.93 1.86 -18.06
CA HIS A 15 18.49 1.61 -18.05
C HIS A 15 18.15 0.14 -17.73
N THR A 16 18.90 -0.80 -18.30
CA THR A 16 18.72 -2.23 -18.01
C THR A 16 19.07 -2.54 -16.56
N LYS A 17 20.18 -1.99 -16.05
CA LYS A 17 20.60 -2.17 -14.65
C LYS A 17 19.56 -1.61 -13.67
N GLU A 18 19.04 -0.41 -13.92
CA GLU A 18 17.98 0.21 -13.11
C GLU A 18 16.71 -0.65 -13.09
N ARG A 19 16.25 -1.11 -14.25
CA ARG A 19 15.07 -1.98 -14.34
C ARG A 19 15.27 -3.29 -13.59
N VAL A 20 16.45 -3.90 -13.69
CA VAL A 20 16.77 -5.13 -12.95
C VAL A 20 16.73 -4.87 -11.45
N THR A 21 17.35 -3.79 -10.98
CA THR A 21 17.34 -3.40 -9.56
C THR A 21 15.91 -3.14 -9.07
N MET A 22 15.13 -2.36 -9.80
CA MET A 22 13.73 -2.09 -9.44
C MET A 22 12.87 -3.35 -9.42
N THR A 23 13.07 -4.26 -10.38
CA THR A 23 12.35 -5.53 -10.43
C THR A 23 12.72 -6.41 -9.24
N LYS A 24 14.02 -6.52 -8.92
CA LYS A 24 14.50 -7.27 -7.75
C LYS A 24 13.87 -6.76 -6.46
N VAL A 25 13.95 -5.45 -6.21
CA VAL A 25 13.37 -4.81 -5.02
C VAL A 25 11.86 -5.02 -4.96
N THR A 26 11.16 -4.91 -6.11
CA THR A 26 9.72 -5.14 -6.18
C THR A 26 9.35 -6.56 -5.78
N LEU A 27 10.09 -7.57 -6.26
CA LEU A 27 9.85 -8.97 -5.94
C LEU A 27 10.15 -9.28 -4.47
N GLU A 28 11.27 -8.79 -3.93
CA GLU A 28 11.62 -8.96 -2.52
C GLU A 28 10.55 -8.35 -1.61
N ASN A 29 10.09 -7.14 -1.92
CA ASN A 29 9.02 -6.47 -1.19
C ASN A 29 7.69 -7.23 -1.32
N PHE A 30 7.37 -7.75 -2.51
CA PHE A 30 6.14 -8.52 -2.72
C PHE A 30 6.08 -9.74 -1.81
N TYR A 31 7.12 -10.58 -1.80
CA TYR A 31 7.13 -11.80 -0.99
C TYR A 31 7.25 -11.52 0.50
N SER A 32 8.04 -10.52 0.90
CA SER A 32 8.12 -10.08 2.30
C SER A 32 6.74 -9.65 2.82
N ASN A 33 6.03 -8.83 2.05
CA ASN A 33 4.69 -8.39 2.41
C ASN A 33 3.67 -9.54 2.39
N LEU A 34 3.79 -10.48 1.46
CA LEU A 34 2.90 -11.63 1.36
C LEU A 34 2.99 -12.52 2.61
N ILE A 35 4.22 -12.81 3.05
CA ILE A 35 4.49 -13.62 4.25
C ILE A 35 3.97 -12.89 5.49
N ALA A 36 4.35 -11.62 5.68
CA ALA A 36 3.91 -10.83 6.83
C ALA A 36 2.37 -10.74 6.91
N GLN A 37 1.68 -10.54 5.78
CA GLN A 37 0.22 -10.53 5.75
C GLN A 37 -0.42 -11.86 6.15
N HIS A 38 0.19 -12.98 5.77
CA HIS A 38 -0.27 -14.30 6.18
C HIS A 38 -0.10 -14.51 7.68
N GLU A 39 1.07 -14.19 8.22
CA GLU A 39 1.37 -14.29 9.65
C GLU A 39 0.44 -13.42 10.49
N GLU A 40 0.21 -12.17 10.08
CA GLU A 40 -0.71 -11.27 10.74
C GLU A 40 -2.15 -11.83 10.78
N ARG A 41 -2.59 -12.48 9.70
CA ARG A 41 -3.93 -13.08 9.62
C ARG A 41 -4.05 -14.27 10.58
N GLU A 42 -3.06 -15.13 10.62
CA GLU A 42 -2.98 -16.26 11.56
C GLU A 42 -2.97 -15.77 13.01
N MET A 43 -2.20 -14.72 13.31
CA MET A 43 -2.16 -14.11 14.65
C MET A 43 -3.52 -13.56 15.08
N ARG A 44 -4.25 -12.87 14.18
CA ARG A 44 -5.61 -12.36 14.48
C ARG A 44 -6.58 -13.50 14.77
N GLN A 45 -6.53 -14.58 14.00
CA GLN A 45 -7.35 -15.76 14.24
C GLN A 45 -7.02 -16.44 15.57
N LYS A 46 -5.73 -16.67 15.87
CA LYS A 46 -5.30 -17.25 17.15
C LYS A 46 -5.74 -16.39 18.34
N LYS A 47 -5.65 -15.07 18.21
CA LYS A 47 -6.12 -14.13 19.23
C LYS A 47 -7.63 -14.27 19.46
N LEU A 48 -8.43 -14.37 18.40
CA LEU A 48 -9.86 -14.59 18.52
C LEU A 48 -10.17 -15.89 19.26
N GLU A 49 -9.54 -17.01 18.87
CA GLU A 49 -9.75 -18.31 19.52
C GLU A 49 -9.38 -18.25 21.01
N LYS A 50 -8.26 -17.62 21.35
CA LYS A 50 -7.84 -17.43 22.75
C LYS A 50 -8.88 -16.64 23.56
N VAL A 51 -9.37 -15.52 23.04
CA VAL A 51 -10.40 -14.71 23.71
C VAL A 51 -11.70 -15.49 23.89
N MET A 52 -12.13 -16.24 22.87
CA MET A 52 -13.35 -17.06 22.97
C MET A 52 -13.24 -18.19 23.99
N GLU A 53 -12.03 -18.72 24.18
CA GLU A 53 -11.75 -19.74 25.18
C GLU A 53 -11.71 -19.16 26.60
N GLU A 54 -11.03 -18.02 26.79
CA GLU A 54 -10.96 -17.31 28.07
C GLU A 54 -12.34 -16.85 28.55
N GLU A 55 -13.24 -16.47 27.64
CA GLU A 55 -14.63 -16.12 27.96
C GLU A 55 -15.55 -17.33 28.19
N GLY A 56 -15.07 -18.56 27.94
CA GLY A 56 -15.85 -19.78 28.16
C GLY A 56 -17.12 -19.87 27.31
N LEU A 57 -17.10 -19.32 26.10
CA LEU A 57 -18.30 -19.24 25.26
C LEU A 57 -18.83 -20.60 24.83
N LYS A 58 -20.16 -20.68 24.67
CA LYS A 58 -20.82 -21.84 24.07
C LYS A 58 -20.47 -21.97 22.58
N ASP A 59 -20.52 -23.20 22.05
CA ASP A 59 -20.13 -23.49 20.66
C ASP A 59 -20.88 -22.66 19.62
N GLU A 60 -22.17 -22.40 19.85
CA GLU A 60 -22.98 -21.59 18.94
C GLU A 60 -22.48 -20.14 18.86
N GLU A 61 -22.08 -19.56 19.98
CA GLU A 61 -21.56 -18.20 20.03
C GLU A 61 -20.14 -18.11 19.48
N LYS A 62 -19.31 -19.14 19.72
CA LYS A 62 -18.01 -19.29 19.06
C LYS A 62 -18.18 -19.34 17.53
N ARG A 63 -19.16 -20.08 17.02
CA ARG A 63 -19.48 -20.16 15.58
C ARG A 63 -19.86 -18.80 15.00
N LEU A 64 -20.73 -18.06 15.67
CA LEU A 64 -21.16 -16.73 15.23
C LEU A 64 -20.00 -15.73 15.21
N ARG A 65 -19.15 -15.74 16.24
CA ARG A 65 -17.95 -14.89 16.30
C ARG A 65 -16.93 -15.22 15.20
N ARG A 66 -16.66 -16.50 14.95
CA ARG A 66 -15.78 -16.93 13.83
C ARG A 66 -16.31 -16.46 12.49
N SER A 67 -17.63 -16.60 12.25
CA SER A 67 -18.27 -16.12 11.02
C SER A 67 -18.14 -14.60 10.86
N ALA A 68 -18.41 -13.84 11.93
CA ALA A 68 -18.26 -12.39 11.92
C ALA A 68 -16.80 -11.95 11.69
N HIS A 69 -15.82 -12.65 12.28
CA HIS A 69 -14.41 -12.40 12.05
C HIS A 69 -13.99 -12.70 10.61
N ALA A 70 -14.42 -13.83 10.05
CA ALA A 70 -14.16 -14.18 8.66
C ALA A 70 -14.70 -13.11 7.70
N ARG A 71 -15.93 -12.61 7.95
CA ARG A 71 -16.50 -11.50 7.18
C ARG A 71 -15.66 -10.22 7.26
N LYS A 72 -15.20 -9.84 8.46
CA LYS A 72 -14.32 -8.67 8.65
C LYS A 72 -12.99 -8.82 7.89
N GLU A 73 -12.37 -10.00 7.91
CA GLU A 73 -11.14 -10.27 7.15
C GLU A 73 -11.39 -10.16 5.64
N THR A 74 -12.49 -10.69 5.12
CA THR A 74 -12.85 -10.56 3.71
C THR A 74 -13.01 -9.10 3.29
N GLU A 75 -13.70 -8.28 4.10
CA GLU A 75 -13.88 -6.85 3.85
C GLU A 75 -12.55 -6.10 3.88
N PHE A 76 -11.68 -6.39 4.85
CA PHE A 76 -10.35 -5.81 4.96
C PHE A 76 -9.48 -6.12 3.73
N LEU A 77 -9.48 -7.38 3.25
CA LEU A 77 -8.74 -7.77 2.05
C LEU A 77 -9.33 -7.17 0.78
N ARG A 78 -10.65 -6.93 0.73
CA ARG A 78 -11.26 -6.19 -0.38
C ARG A 78 -10.78 -4.74 -0.38
N LEU A 79 -10.80 -4.08 0.78
CA LEU A 79 -10.33 -2.69 0.91
C LEU A 79 -8.85 -2.54 0.55
N LYS A 80 -7.98 -3.47 0.97
CA LYS A 80 -6.55 -3.48 0.58
C LYS A 80 -6.34 -3.59 -0.95
N ARG A 81 -7.26 -4.23 -1.67
CA ARG A 81 -7.20 -4.34 -3.14
C ARG A 81 -7.72 -3.07 -3.83
N THR A 82 -8.57 -2.29 -3.18
CA THR A 82 -9.07 -1.03 -3.70
C THR A 82 -7.92 -0.04 -3.82
N ARG A 83 -7.63 0.41 -5.04
CA ARG A 83 -6.71 1.51 -5.30
C ARG A 83 -7.54 2.77 -5.49
N LEU A 84 -7.40 3.72 -4.57
CA LEU A 84 -8.03 5.03 -4.72
C LEU A 84 -7.11 5.94 -5.54
N GLY A 85 -7.66 6.53 -6.59
CA GLY A 85 -7.02 7.52 -7.43
C GLY A 85 -7.63 8.91 -7.24
N LEU A 86 -7.11 9.89 -8.00
CA LEU A 86 -7.68 11.24 -8.00
C LEU A 86 -9.06 11.25 -8.67
N GLU A 87 -9.28 10.35 -9.61
CA GLU A 87 -10.51 10.15 -10.37
C GLU A 87 -11.71 9.73 -9.51
N ASP A 88 -11.47 9.18 -8.31
CA ASP A 88 -12.51 8.79 -7.36
C ASP A 88 -13.11 9.99 -6.60
N PHE A 89 -12.51 11.17 -6.75
CA PHE A 89 -12.88 12.37 -6.04
C PHE A 89 -13.28 13.49 -7.01
N GLU A 90 -14.31 14.23 -6.64
CA GLU A 90 -14.73 15.46 -7.29
C GLU A 90 -14.22 16.66 -6.50
N SER A 91 -13.51 17.58 -7.17
CA SER A 91 -12.98 18.78 -6.55
C SER A 91 -14.05 19.86 -6.47
N LEU A 92 -14.46 20.23 -5.25
CA LEU A 92 -15.50 21.22 -5.04
C LEU A 92 -14.93 22.64 -4.95
N LYS A 93 -14.02 22.88 -3.99
CA LYS A 93 -13.51 24.23 -3.71
C LYS A 93 -12.11 24.19 -3.12
N VAL A 94 -11.28 25.16 -3.47
CA VAL A 94 -10.00 25.39 -2.78
C VAL A 94 -10.27 26.04 -1.42
N ILE A 95 -9.77 25.43 -0.35
CA ILE A 95 -9.96 25.92 1.03
C ILE A 95 -8.69 26.48 1.66
N GLY A 96 -7.51 26.25 1.08
CA GLY A 96 -6.28 26.88 1.57
C GLY A 96 -5.11 26.71 0.61
N ARG A 97 -4.21 27.69 0.59
CA ARG A 97 -2.95 27.68 -0.18
C ARG A 97 -1.80 28.01 0.75
N GLY A 98 -0.71 27.27 0.67
CA GLY A 98 0.49 27.52 1.46
C GLY A 98 1.77 27.12 0.74
N ALA A 99 2.91 27.31 1.40
CA ALA A 99 4.24 27.07 0.82
C ALA A 99 4.51 25.61 0.39
N PHE A 100 3.74 24.67 0.92
CA PHE A 100 3.87 23.23 0.68
C PHE A 100 2.75 22.67 -0.21
N GLY A 101 1.90 23.53 -0.76
CA GLY A 101 0.83 23.15 -1.68
C GLY A 101 -0.57 23.64 -1.27
N GLU A 102 -1.59 23.05 -1.88
CA GLU A 102 -2.99 23.50 -1.81
C GLU A 102 -3.87 22.47 -1.07
N VAL A 103 -4.88 22.95 -0.37
CA VAL A 103 -5.92 22.12 0.25
C VAL A 103 -7.23 22.35 -0.51
N ARG A 104 -7.86 21.27 -0.97
CA ARG A 104 -9.17 21.30 -1.64
C ARG A 104 -10.21 20.56 -0.83
N LEU A 105 -11.40 21.12 -0.75
CA LEU A 105 -12.61 20.39 -0.39
C LEU A 105 -12.98 19.49 -1.57
N VAL A 106 -13.11 18.20 -1.31
CA VAL A 106 -13.39 17.18 -2.33
C VAL A 106 -14.53 16.29 -1.86
N GLN A 107 -15.29 15.72 -2.80
CA GLN A 107 -16.33 14.75 -2.53
C GLN A 107 -15.96 13.41 -3.15
N LYS A 108 -16.04 12.33 -2.38
CA LYS A 108 -15.81 10.98 -2.92
C LYS A 108 -17.04 10.56 -3.72
N LYS A 109 -16.86 10.20 -4.99
CA LYS A 109 -17.97 10.01 -5.94
C LYS A 109 -18.94 8.88 -5.58
N ASP A 110 -18.43 7.80 -4.99
CA ASP A 110 -19.25 6.61 -4.66
C ASP A 110 -20.10 6.79 -3.41
N THR A 111 -19.61 7.52 -2.41
CA THR A 111 -20.28 7.67 -1.11
C THR A 111 -20.86 9.06 -0.87
N GLY A 112 -20.47 10.06 -1.67
CA GLY A 112 -20.87 11.44 -1.46
C GLY A 112 -20.23 12.11 -0.23
N HIS A 113 -19.35 11.43 0.51
CA HIS A 113 -18.69 12.02 1.67
C HIS A 113 -17.70 13.10 1.25
N VAL A 114 -17.69 14.19 2.02
CA VAL A 114 -16.84 15.35 1.80
C VAL A 114 -15.58 15.25 2.66
N TYR A 115 -14.42 15.51 2.06
CA TYR A 115 -13.09 15.44 2.65
C TYR A 115 -12.26 16.68 2.30
N ALA A 116 -11.18 16.91 3.05
CA ALA A 116 -10.15 17.88 2.69
C ALA A 116 -8.93 17.14 2.10
N MET A 117 -8.67 17.35 0.80
CA MET A 117 -7.53 16.79 0.09
C MET A 117 -6.35 17.76 0.14
N LYS A 118 -5.24 17.33 0.78
CA LYS A 118 -3.97 18.06 0.74
C LYS A 118 -3.19 17.64 -0.50
N ILE A 119 -2.94 18.58 -1.41
CA ILE A 119 -2.15 18.38 -2.61
C ILE A 119 -0.75 18.91 -2.34
N LEU A 120 0.24 18.02 -2.39
CA LEU A 120 1.65 18.31 -2.15
C LEU A 120 2.42 18.19 -3.46
N ARG A 121 3.33 19.14 -3.73
CA ARG A 121 4.24 19.08 -4.88
C ARG A 121 5.56 18.50 -4.43
N LYS A 122 5.85 17.26 -4.85
CA LYS A 122 7.03 16.52 -4.38
C LYS A 122 8.36 17.16 -4.83
N ALA A 123 8.39 17.79 -6.02
CA ALA A 123 9.57 18.53 -6.48
C ALA A 123 9.90 19.69 -5.54
N ASP A 124 8.92 20.56 -5.27
CA ASP A 124 9.06 21.72 -4.37
C ASP A 124 9.42 21.32 -2.92
N MET A 125 9.09 20.09 -2.49
CA MET A 125 9.47 19.58 -1.17
C MET A 125 10.95 19.21 -1.11
N LEU A 126 11.46 18.50 -2.11
CA LEU A 126 12.84 18.03 -2.15
C LEU A 126 13.84 19.20 -2.28
N GLU A 127 13.47 20.26 -2.99
CA GLU A 127 14.30 21.47 -3.11
C GLU A 127 14.42 22.24 -1.78
N LYS A 128 13.39 22.19 -0.93
CA LYS A 128 13.37 22.89 0.36
C LYS A 128 14.00 22.09 1.50
N GLU A 129 14.04 20.76 1.40
CA GLU A 129 14.67 19.89 2.41
C GLU A 129 16.21 19.93 2.35
N GLN A 130 16.80 20.35 1.22
CA GLN A 130 18.25 20.52 1.04
C GLN A 130 18.75 21.92 1.43
N GLY A 131 17.87 22.79 1.93
CA GLY A 131 18.14 24.18 2.30
C GLY A 131 18.31 24.41 3.80
N THR A 132 19.13 23.60 4.48
CA THR A 132 19.74 23.88 5.80
C THR A 132 21.07 23.17 5.92
#